data_AF-A0A7C1EDT2-F1
#
_entry.id   AF-A0A7C1EDT2-F1
#
_cell.length_a   1.000
_cell.length_b   1.000
_cell.length_c   1.000
_cell.angle_alpha   90.00
_cell.angle_beta   90.00
_cell.angle_gamma   90.00
#
_symmetry.space_group_name_H-M   'P 1'
#
loop_
_entity.id
_entity.type
_entity.pdbx_description
1 polymer ?
#
loop_
_entity_poly.entity_id
_entity_poly.type
_entity_poly.pdbx_seq_one_letter_code
_entity_poly.pdbx_strand_id
1 'polypeptide(L)'
;PFGGCLPMLLQLPIFIAFYQTLMNMVELKGASFILWMQDLSRPDPFYILPFIMGGSMFIQQKMSQAATPTVDAAQASQQKIFLYGLPIFLTFLALNWPSGLLLYWSVSNVLGIAQQFFVNKSKD
;
A
#
# COMPACT_ATOMS: atom_id res chain seq x y z
N PRO A 1 5.29 -14.00 16.66
CA PRO A 1 5.53 -12.56 16.92
C PRO A 1 5.96 -11.74 15.69
N PHE A 2 6.87 -12.23 14.83
CA PHE A 2 7.44 -11.48 13.70
C PHE A 2 6.74 -11.67 12.34
N GLY A 3 5.63 -12.43 12.29
CA GLY A 3 4.94 -12.73 11.02
C GLY A 3 4.40 -11.50 10.28
N GLY A 4 4.17 -10.38 10.98
CA GLY A 4 3.63 -9.16 10.39
C GLY A 4 4.64 -8.27 9.63
N CYS A 5 5.95 -8.39 9.91
CA CYS A 5 6.98 -7.57 9.25
C CYS A 5 7.68 -8.29 8.08
N LEU A 6 7.52 -9.62 7.99
CA LEU A 6 8.05 -10.43 6.88
C LEU A 6 7.57 -9.96 5.49
N PRO A 7 6.29 -9.56 5.29
CA PRO A 7 5.83 -9.02 4.01
C PRO A 7 6.51 -7.71 3.64
N MET A 8 6.77 -6.84 4.62
CA MET A 8 7.47 -5.57 4.37
C MET A 8 8.92 -5.78 3.94
N LEU A 9 9.63 -6.72 4.57
CA LEU A 9 11.01 -7.03 4.20
C LEU A 9 11.13 -7.57 2.78
N LEU A 10 10.19 -8.42 2.35
CA LEU A 10 10.17 -8.96 1.00
C LEU A 10 9.70 -7.92 -0.04
N GLN A 11 8.88 -6.96 0.38
CA GLN A 11 8.43 -5.85 -0.47
C GLN A 11 9.52 -4.81 -0.73
N LEU A 12 10.41 -4.54 0.24
CA LEU A 12 11.42 -3.48 0.13
C LEU A 12 12.31 -3.60 -1.13
N PRO A 13 12.87 -4.76 -1.49
CA PRO A 13 13.65 -4.91 -2.72
C PRO A 13 12.85 -4.58 -3.99
N ILE A 14 11.59 -5.01 -4.04
CA ILE A 14 10.70 -4.78 -5.19
C ILE A 14 10.38 -3.28 -5.31
N PHE A 15 10.13 -2.63 -4.17
CA PHE A 15 9.92 -1.19 -4.09
C PHE A 15 11.13 -0.41 -4.61
N ILE A 16 12.34 -0.76 -4.15
CA ILE A 16 13.58 -0.08 -4.58
C ILE A 16 13.80 -0.28 -6.08
N ALA A 17 13.63 -1.50 -6.60
CA ALA A 17 13.80 -1.79 -8.02
C ALA A 17 12.80 -1.00 -8.88
N PHE A 18 11.53 -0.93 -8.47
CA PHE A 18 10.50 -0.20 -9.19
C PHE A 18 10.74 1.32 -9.15
N TYR A 19 11.11 1.85 -7.98
CA TYR A 19 11.47 3.26 -7.82
C TYR A 19 12.65 3.66 -8.70
N GLN A 20 13.72 2.86 -8.71
CA GLN A 20 14.88 3.09 -9.58
C GLN A 20 14.50 3.01 -11.06
N THR A 21 13.63 2.08 -11.45
CA THR A 21 13.15 1.97 -12.83
C THR A 21 12.40 3.24 -13.26
N LEU A 22 11.48 3.73 -12.43
CA LEU A 22 10.74 4.98 -12.69
C LEU A 22 11.66 6.20 -12.79
N MET A 23 12.74 6.26 -12.00
CA MET A 23 13.66 7.40 -12.02
C MET A 23 14.68 7.37 -13.16
N ASN A 24 15.13 6.17 -13.55
CA ASN A 24 16.22 5.98 -14.51
C ASN A 24 15.72 5.83 -15.96
N MET A 25 14.50 5.33 -16.17
CA MET A 25 13.94 5.21 -17.52
C MET A 25 13.48 6.59 -18.02
N VAL A 26 14.13 7.08 -19.08
CA VAL A 26 13.79 8.38 -19.71
C VAL A 26 12.42 8.33 -20.38
N GLU A 27 12.03 7.17 -20.89
CA GLU A 27 10.74 6.94 -21.57
C GLU A 27 9.53 7.04 -20.62
N LEU A 28 9.75 6.81 -19.32
CA LEU A 28 8.69 6.90 -18.30
C LEU A 28 8.52 8.33 -17.76
N LYS A 29 9.46 9.24 -18.06
CA LYS A 29 9.35 10.66 -17.70
C LYS A 29 8.39 11.35 -18.66
N GLY A 30 7.23 11.77 -18.16
CA GLY A 30 6.15 12.30 -19.00
C GLY A 30 5.31 11.22 -19.68
N ALA A 31 5.45 9.95 -19.28
CA ALA A 31 4.52 8.91 -19.70
C ALA A 31 3.17 9.15 -19.03
N SER A 32 2.16 9.46 -19.84
CA SER A 32 0.77 9.51 -19.39
C SER A 32 0.20 8.10 -19.30
N PHE A 33 -0.56 7.83 -18.25
CA PHE A 33 -1.24 6.54 -18.07
C PHE A 33 -2.75 6.66 -18.29
N ILE A 34 -3.47 7.34 -17.38
CA ILE A 34 -4.92 7.45 -17.46
C ILE A 34 -5.43 8.72 -16.77
N LEU A 35 -6.48 9.31 -17.34
CA LEU A 35 -7.25 10.45 -16.80
C LEU A 35 -6.37 11.65 -16.41
N TRP A 36 -5.99 11.73 -15.13
CA TRP A 36 -5.23 12.84 -14.54
C TRP A 36 -3.73 12.55 -14.39
N MET A 37 -3.30 11.31 -14.61
CA MET A 37 -1.90 10.89 -14.52
C MET A 37 -1.18 11.19 -15.83
N GLN A 38 -0.58 12.38 -15.90
CA GLN A 38 0.21 12.83 -17.06
C GLN A 38 1.70 12.54 -16.94
N ASP A 39 2.20 12.26 -15.74
CA ASP A 39 3.61 11.91 -15.52
C ASP A 39 3.75 10.95 -14.33
N LEU A 40 4.11 9.69 -14.61
CA LEU A 40 4.31 8.64 -13.62
C LEU A 40 5.54 8.87 -12.72
N SER A 41 6.49 9.69 -13.17
CA SER A 41 7.73 10.00 -12.43
C SER A 41 7.55 11.14 -11.41
N ARG A 42 6.45 11.88 -11.49
CA ARG A 42 6.14 13.02 -10.61
C ARG A 42 5.02 12.69 -9.61
N PRO A 43 4.94 13.44 -8.50
CA PRO A 43 3.83 13.32 -7.56
C PRO A 43 2.48 13.56 -8.24
N ASP A 44 1.43 12.91 -7.74
CA ASP A 44 0.06 13.06 -8.25
C ASP A 44 -0.43 14.51 -8.01
N PRO A 45 -0.72 15.30 -9.05
CA PRO A 45 -1.15 16.69 -8.90
C PRO A 45 -2.49 16.84 -8.16
N PHE A 46 -3.34 15.81 -8.18
CA PHE A 46 -4.64 15.82 -7.51
C PHE A 46 -4.66 15.05 -6.18
N TYR A 47 -3.53 14.43 -5.80
CA TYR A 47 -3.38 13.61 -4.59
C TYR A 47 -4.41 12.49 -4.43
N ILE A 48 -5.06 12.05 -5.51
CA ILE A 48 -6.08 11.00 -5.50
C ILE A 48 -5.45 9.66 -5.14
N LEU A 49 -4.30 9.34 -5.74
CA LEU A 49 -3.58 8.08 -5.51
C LEU A 49 -3.14 7.86 -4.05
N PRO A 50 -2.54 8.84 -3.35
CA PRO A 50 -2.24 8.72 -1.93
C PRO A 50 -3.45 8.29 -1.08
N PHE A 51 -4.63 8.88 -1.30
CA PHE A 51 -5.83 8.52 -0.56
C PHE A 51 -6.36 7.13 -0.92
N ILE A 52 -6.30 6.73 -2.19
CA ILE A 52 -6.65 5.36 -2.62
C ILE A 52 -5.70 4.35 -1.98
N MET A 53 -4.41 4.64 -1.96
CA MET A 53 -3.38 3.81 -1.35
C MET A 53 -3.62 3.68 0.16
N GLY A 54 -3.85 4.79 0.87
CA GLY A 54 -4.16 4.79 2.30
C GLY A 54 -5.45 4.04 2.64
N GLY A 55 -6.51 4.27 1.88
CA GLY A 55 -7.80 3.59 2.06
C GLY A 55 -7.69 2.08 1.80
N SER A 56 -7.01 1.67 0.72
CA SER A 56 -6.78 0.26 0.40
C SER A 56 -5.90 -0.43 1.44
N MET A 57 -4.84 0.23 1.93
CA MET A 57 -4.04 -0.28 3.05
C MET A 57 -4.88 -0.52 4.30
N PHE A 58 -5.73 0.44 4.67
CA PHE A 58 -6.60 0.32 5.82
C PHE A 58 -7.55 -0.88 5.69
N ILE A 59 -8.17 -1.06 4.52
CA ILE A 59 -9.04 -2.21 4.25
C ILE A 59 -8.26 -3.53 4.37
N GLN A 60 -7.08 -3.61 3.75
CA GLN A 60 -6.25 -4.81 3.75
C GLN A 60 -5.78 -5.18 5.17
N GLN A 61 -5.39 -4.19 5.97
CA GLN A 61 -5.03 -4.39 7.38
C GLN A 61 -6.23 -4.84 8.21
N LYS A 62 -7.40 -4.24 8.03
CA LYS A 62 -8.63 -4.63 8.73
C LYS A 62 -9.01 -6.08 8.42
N MET A 63 -8.91 -6.51 7.16
CA MET A 63 -9.18 -7.89 6.75
C MET A 63 -8.17 -8.89 7.31
N SER A 64 -6.89 -8.50 7.41
CA SER A 64 -5.82 -9.35 7.93
C SER A 64 -5.89 -9.49 9.46
N GLN A 65 -6.32 -8.45 10.18
CA GLN A 65 -6.48 -8.50 11.64
C GLN A 65 -7.65 -9.38 12.08
N ALA A 66 -8.70 -9.53 11.25
CA ALA A 66 -9.79 -10.47 11.51
C ALA A 66 -9.31 -11.93 11.63
N ALA A 67 -8.13 -12.26 11.08
CA ALA A 67 -7.56 -13.60 11.13
C ALA A 67 -6.67 -13.88 12.36
N THR A 68 -6.37 -12.89 13.20
CA THR A 68 -5.49 -13.06 14.38
C THR A 68 -6.16 -12.49 15.64
N PRO A 69 -6.90 -13.30 16.42
CA PRO A 69 -7.49 -12.83 17.66
C PRO A 69 -6.39 -12.49 18.67
N THR A 70 -6.35 -11.24 19.13
CA THR A 70 -5.46 -10.83 20.23
C THR A 70 -5.91 -11.49 21.52
N VAL A 71 -4.98 -12.16 22.19
CA VAL A 71 -5.18 -12.79 23.50
C VAL A 71 -5.02 -11.81 24.67
N ASP A 72 -4.39 -10.63 24.48
CA ASP A 72 -4.09 -9.67 25.56
C ASP A 72 -4.52 -8.22 25.27
N ALA A 73 -5.10 -7.53 26.27
CA ALA A 73 -5.59 -6.15 26.18
C ALA A 73 -4.49 -5.10 25.88
N ALA A 74 -3.25 -5.35 26.30
CA ALA A 74 -2.10 -4.48 25.99
C ALA A 74 -1.68 -4.58 24.50
N GLN A 75 -1.91 -5.72 23.86
CA GLN A 75 -1.63 -5.90 22.43
C GLN A 75 -2.72 -5.29 21.55
N ALA A 76 -3.96 -5.21 22.05
CA ALA A 76 -5.09 -4.62 21.35
C ALA A 76 -4.92 -3.10 21.11
N SER A 77 -4.34 -2.36 22.05
CA SER A 77 -4.04 -0.92 21.88
C SER A 77 -2.90 -0.69 20.89
N GLN A 78 -1.85 -1.51 20.91
CA GLN A 78 -0.75 -1.45 19.94
C GLN A 78 -1.21 -1.74 18.50
N GLN A 79 -2.14 -2.68 18.32
CA GLN A 79 -2.72 -2.99 17.02
C GLN A 79 -3.59 -1.86 16.47
N LYS A 80 -4.34 -1.14 17.32
CA LYS A 80 -5.13 0.03 16.89
C LYS A 80 -4.21 1.15 16.39
N ILE A 81 -3.11 1.41 17.10
CA ILE A 81 -2.11 2.38 16.65
C ILE A 81 -1.52 1.95 15.30
N PHE A 82 -1.25 0.66 15.09
CA PHE A 82 -0.75 0.16 13.81
C PHE A 82 -1.81 0.23 12.69
N LEU A 83 -3.07 -0.11 12.99
CA LEU A 83 -4.19 -0.13 12.04
C LEU A 83 -4.55 1.27 11.52
N TYR A 84 -4.55 2.27 12.40
CA TYR A 84 -4.93 3.63 12.03
C TYR A 84 -3.71 4.51 11.77
N GLY A 85 -2.68 4.41 12.60
CA GLY A 85 -1.50 5.28 12.54
C GLY A 85 -0.63 5.01 11.31
N LEU A 86 -0.38 3.75 10.96
CA LEU A 86 0.49 3.41 9.81
C LEU A 86 -0.08 3.92 8.47
N PRO A 87 -1.33 3.61 8.08
CA PRO A 87 -1.85 4.06 6.80
C PRO A 87 -1.98 5.59 6.74
N ILE A 88 -2.34 6.26 7.83
CA ILE A 88 -2.40 7.74 7.86
C ILE A 88 -1.01 8.35 7.67
N PHE A 89 -0.01 7.84 8.40
CA PHE A 89 1.38 8.31 8.28
C PHE A 89 1.95 8.08 6.88
N LEU A 90 1.78 6.87 6.33
CA LEU A 90 2.25 6.54 4.97
C LEU A 90 1.51 7.34 3.89
N THR A 91 0.21 7.60 4.06
CA THR A 91 -0.55 8.44 3.13
C THR A 91 0.02 9.85 3.05
N PHE A 92 0.40 10.44 4.19
CA PHE A 92 0.98 11.77 4.22
C PHE A 92 2.38 11.80 3.58
N LEU A 93 3.19 10.76 3.82
CA LEU A 93 4.51 10.63 3.19
C LEU A 93 4.39 10.41 1.67
N ALA A 94 3.39 9.62 1.26
CA ALA A 94 3.09 9.30 -0.12
C ALA A 94 2.69 10.51 -0.97
N LEU A 95 2.28 11.64 -0.37
CA LEU A 95 1.97 12.87 -1.10
C LEU A 95 3.14 13.38 -1.95
N ASN A 96 4.38 13.09 -1.54
CA ASN A 96 5.60 13.51 -2.25
C ASN A 96 6.20 12.41 -3.11
N TRP A 97 5.59 11.22 -3.16
CA TRP A 97 6.13 10.09 -3.90
C TRP A 97 5.67 10.09 -5.36
N PRO A 98 6.48 9.51 -6.28
CA PRO A 98 6.08 9.39 -7.68
C PRO A 98 4.74 8.67 -7.84
N SER A 99 3.85 9.21 -8.67
CA SER A 99 2.51 8.66 -8.89
C SER A 99 2.54 7.23 -9.43
N GLY A 100 3.55 6.85 -10.24
CA GLY A 100 3.73 5.48 -10.71
C GLY A 100 3.94 4.48 -9.58
N LEU A 101 4.70 4.87 -8.56
CA LEU A 101 4.92 4.04 -7.37
C LEU A 101 3.62 3.85 -6.58
N LEU A 102 2.83 4.91 -6.43
CA LEU A 102 1.54 4.86 -5.74
C LEU A 102 0.49 4.06 -6.51
N LEU A 103 0.52 4.13 -7.84
CA LEU A 103 -0.32 3.32 -8.71
C LEU A 103 0.02 1.83 -8.52
N TYR A 104 1.29 1.46 -8.60
CA TYR A 104 1.75 0.10 -8.34
C TYR A 104 1.28 -0.41 -6.97
N TRP A 105 1.47 0.40 -5.92
CA TRP A 105 1.05 0.04 -4.58
C TRP A 105 -0.47 -0.14 -4.49
N SER A 106 -1.23 0.80 -5.03
CA SER A 106 -2.70 0.74 -5.02
C SER A 106 -3.22 -0.51 -5.73
N VAL A 107 -2.67 -0.85 -6.90
CA VAL A 107 -3.03 -2.07 -7.63
C VAL A 107 -2.66 -3.32 -6.83
N SER A 108 -1.47 -3.36 -6.23
CA SER A 108 -1.04 -4.49 -5.39
C SER A 108 -1.95 -4.67 -4.17
N ASN A 109 -2.38 -3.59 -3.52
CA ASN A 109 -3.32 -3.67 -2.40
C ASN A 109 -4.68 -4.19 -2.84
N VAL A 110 -5.21 -3.71 -3.97
CA VAL A 110 -6.51 -4.16 -4.52
C VAL A 110 -6.46 -5.65 -4.87
N LEU A 111 -5.41 -6.11 -5.54
CA LEU A 111 -5.22 -7.54 -5.84
C LEU A 111 -5.08 -8.36 -4.55
N GLY A 112 -4.33 -7.88 -3.57
CA GLY A 112 -4.20 -8.54 -2.27
C GLY A 112 -5.52 -8.61 -1.50
N ILE A 113 -6.35 -7.56 -1.55
CA ILE A 113 -7.69 -7.55 -0.97
C ILE A 113 -8.57 -8.58 -1.69
N ALA A 114 -8.55 -8.61 -3.02
CA ALA A 114 -9.30 -9.58 -3.80
C ALA A 114 -8.89 -11.01 -3.45
N GLN A 115 -7.57 -11.29 -3.41
CA GLN A 115 -7.03 -12.57 -2.98
C GLN A 115 -7.50 -12.92 -1.56
N GLN A 116 -7.35 -11.99 -0.60
CA GLN A 116 -7.74 -12.22 0.79
C GLN A 116 -9.24 -12.48 0.93
N PHE A 117 -10.07 -11.82 0.11
CA PHE A 117 -11.50 -12.07 0.05
C PHE A 117 -11.83 -13.47 -0.45
N PHE A 118 -11.21 -13.92 -1.55
CA PHE A 118 -11.38 -15.28 -2.06
C PHE A 118 -10.89 -16.34 -1.07
N VAL A 119 -9.72 -16.12 -0.45
CA VAL A 119 -9.15 -17.04 0.55
C VAL A 119 -10.03 -17.13 1.79
N ASN A 120 -10.53 -16.00 2.30
CA ASN A 120 -11.44 -16.02 3.45
C ASN A 120 -12.74 -16.76 3.13
N LYS A 121 -13.31 -16.54 1.94
CA LYS A 121 -14.52 -17.26 1.49
C LYS A 121 -14.30 -18.76 1.31
N SER A 122 -13.09 -19.20 0.97
CA SER A 122 -12.76 -20.63 0.82
C SER A 122 -12.56 -21.38 2.15
N LYS A 123 -12.44 -20.65 3.26
CA LYS A 123 -12.31 -21.23 4.61
C LYS A 123 -13.65 -21.46 5.29
N ASP A 124 -14.72 -20.88 4.74
CA ASP A 124 -16.13 -21.16 5.09
C ASP A 124 -16.67 -22.32 4.24
#